data_AF-U3TVE0-F1
#
_entry.id   AF-U3TVE0-F1
#
_cell.length_a   1.000
_cell.length_b   1.000
_cell.length_c   1.000
_cell.angle_alpha   90.00
_cell.angle_beta   90.00
_cell.angle_gamma   90.00
#
_symmetry.space_group_name_H-M   'P 1'
#
loop_
_entity.id
_entity.type
_entity.pdbx_description
1 polymer ?
#
loop_
_entity_poly.entity_id
_entity_poly.type
_entity_poly.pdbx_seq_one_letter_code
_entity_poly.pdbx_strand_id
1 'polypeptide(L)'
;MAVTKVYSTLAFVAAALIALVLGFSPKFGALIHTIPGPVIGGASIVVFGLIAVAGARIWVQNHVDFSQNSNLIMVATTLVLGAGDFALKIGSFTLGGIGTATFGAIILNAILQRRGATLTQPATRPQP
;
A
#
# COMPACT_ATOMS: atom_id res chain seq x y z
N MET A 1 -1.43 15.37 -5.38
CA MET A 1 -0.31 16.27 -5.05
C MET A 1 0.69 16.43 -6.20
N ALA A 2 1.13 15.36 -6.90
CA ALA A 2 2.03 15.52 -8.06
C ALA A 2 1.35 16.03 -9.35
N VAL A 3 0.10 15.64 -9.61
CA VAL A 3 -0.64 16.04 -10.84
C VAL A 3 -1.29 17.42 -10.70
N THR A 4 -1.94 17.70 -9.57
CA THR A 4 -2.63 18.97 -9.31
C THR A 4 -1.74 20.04 -8.66
N LYS A 5 -0.53 19.70 -8.20
CA LYS A 5 0.41 20.58 -7.46
C LYS A 5 -0.17 21.32 -6.23
N VAL A 6 -1.36 20.94 -5.76
CA VAL A 6 -1.95 21.49 -4.54
C VAL A 6 -1.49 20.68 -3.34
N TYR A 7 -0.72 21.31 -2.45
CA TYR A 7 -0.21 20.74 -1.19
C TYR A 7 -0.95 21.29 0.04
N SER A 8 -2.03 22.06 -0.17
CA SER A 8 -2.74 22.74 0.93
C SER A 8 -3.61 21.76 1.73
N THR A 9 -3.38 21.67 3.04
CA THR A 9 -4.21 20.92 3.98
C THR A 9 -5.65 21.42 4.01
N LEU A 10 -5.88 22.71 3.75
CA LEU A 10 -7.22 23.29 3.68
C LEU A 10 -8.09 22.64 2.60
N ALA A 11 -7.49 22.20 1.48
CA ALA A 11 -8.23 21.53 0.41
C ALA A 11 -8.82 20.19 0.87
N PHE A 12 -8.08 19.43 1.70
CA PHE A 12 -8.57 18.18 2.28
C PHE A 12 -9.71 18.42 3.27
N VAL A 13 -9.60 19.45 4.11
CA VAL A 13 -10.67 19.82 5.06
C VAL A 13 -11.93 20.26 4.32
N ALA A 14 -11.79 21.10 3.29
CA ALA A 14 -12.92 21.52 2.46
C ALA A 14 -13.59 20.32 1.75
N ALA A 15 -12.80 19.41 1.18
CA ALA A 15 -13.33 18.18 0.57
C ALA A 15 -14.07 17.29 1.57
N ALA A 16 -13.54 17.15 2.79
CA ALA A 16 -14.18 16.38 3.86
C ALA A 16 -15.53 17.00 4.29
N LEU A 17 -15.59 18.32 4.45
CA LEU A 17 -16.83 19.03 4.79
C LEU A 17 -17.88 18.90 3.68
N ILE A 18 -17.48 19.05 2.42
CA ILE A 18 -18.38 18.85 1.27
C ILE A 18 -18.89 17.41 1.22
N ALA A 19 -18.02 16.42 1.40
CA ALA A 19 -18.40 15.02 1.42
C ALA A 19 -19.39 14.71 2.54
N LEU A 20 -19.21 15.32 3.72
CA LEU A 20 -20.12 15.17 4.85
C LEU A 20 -21.50 15.76 4.54
N VAL A 21 -21.56 17.00 4.02
CA VAL A 21 -22.82 17.66 3.65
C VAL A 21 -23.56 16.90 2.55
N LEU A 22 -22.84 16.42 1.52
CA LEU A 22 -23.42 15.61 0.44
C LEU A 22 -23.86 14.23 0.94
N GLY A 23 -23.16 13.63 1.91
CA GLY A 23 -23.52 12.36 2.52
C GLY A 23 -24.83 12.41 3.30
N PHE A 24 -25.17 13.55 3.91
CA PHE A 24 -26.46 13.76 4.57
C PHE A 24 -27.60 14.12 3.60
N SER A 25 -27.33 14.34 2.31
CA SER A 25 -28.34 14.71 1.31
C SER A 25 -28.91 13.47 0.60
N PRO A 26 -30.19 13.11 0.82
CA PRO A 26 -30.80 11.92 0.21
C PRO A 26 -30.88 12.03 -1.33
N LYS A 27 -30.97 13.25 -1.87
CA LYS A 27 -30.99 13.50 -3.31
C LYS A 27 -29.69 13.09 -4.00
N PHE A 28 -28.56 13.31 -3.33
CA PHE A 28 -27.25 12.93 -3.87
C PHE A 28 -27.06 11.41 -3.85
N GLY A 29 -27.51 10.74 -2.78
CA GLY A 29 -27.53 9.27 -2.72
C GLY A 29 -28.37 8.65 -3.85
N ALA A 30 -29.56 9.19 -4.10
CA ALA A 30 -30.41 8.73 -5.20
C ALA A 30 -29.72 8.87 -6.58
N LEU A 31 -28.98 9.96 -6.79
CA LEU A 31 -28.20 10.17 -8.02
C LEU A 31 -27.09 9.11 -8.17
N ILE A 32 -26.36 8.78 -7.10
CA ILE A 32 -25.33 7.72 -7.13
C ILE A 32 -25.94 6.37 -7.53
N HIS A 33 -27.13 6.05 -7.03
CA HIS A 33 -27.84 4.82 -7.41
C HIS A 33 -28.25 4.75 -8.88
N THR A 34 -28.32 5.89 -9.59
CA THR A 34 -28.55 5.88 -11.04
C THR A 34 -27.31 5.50 -11.85
N ILE A 35 -26.12 5.50 -11.24
CA ILE A 35 -24.86 5.19 -11.92
C ILE A 35 -24.80 3.67 -12.17
N PRO A 36 -24.62 3.23 -13.43
CA PRO A 36 -24.50 1.81 -13.74
C PRO A 36 -23.30 1.16 -13.04
N GLY A 37 -23.49 -0.03 -12.48
CA GLY A 37 -22.44 -0.83 -11.84
C GLY A 37 -21.13 -0.96 -12.64
N PRO A 38 -21.16 -1.16 -13.97
CA PRO A 38 -19.95 -1.23 -14.79
C PRO A 38 -19.06 0.03 -14.72
N VAL A 39 -19.66 1.22 -14.56
CA VAL A 39 -18.92 2.50 -14.47
C VAL A 39 -18.22 2.62 -13.12
N ILE A 40 -18.92 2.29 -12.03
CA ILE A 40 -18.35 2.31 -10.67
C ILE A 40 -17.21 1.29 -10.58
N GLY A 41 -17.37 0.12 -11.19
CA GLY A 41 -16.32 -0.89 -11.30
C GLY A 41 -15.10 -0.37 -12.05
N GLY A 42 -15.30 0.24 -13.22
CA GLY A 42 -14.21 0.83 -14.02
C GLY A 42 -13.44 1.93 -13.28
N ALA A 43 -14.16 2.86 -12.63
CA ALA A 43 -13.54 3.90 -11.82
C ALA A 43 -12.71 3.31 -10.66
N SER A 44 -13.23 2.28 -10.01
CA SER A 44 -12.52 1.59 -8.91
C SER A 44 -11.24 0.91 -9.40
N ILE A 45 -11.27 0.23 -10.55
CA ILE A 45 -10.09 -0.41 -11.16
C ILE A 45 -8.98 0.62 -11.41
N VAL A 46 -9.32 1.80 -11.95
CA VAL A 46 -8.35 2.87 -12.21
C VAL A 46 -7.73 3.36 -10.89
N VAL A 47 -8.55 3.62 -9.86
CA VAL A 47 -8.05 4.10 -8.56
C VAL A 47 -7.16 3.06 -7.89
N PHE A 48 -7.56 1.79 -7.82
CA PHE A 48 -6.75 0.72 -7.25
C PHE A 48 -5.48 0.46 -8.06
N GLY A 49 -5.55 0.53 -9.40
CA GLY A 49 -4.38 0.41 -10.27
C GLY A 49 -3.36 1.53 -10.04
N LEU A 50 -3.82 2.77 -9.89
CA LEU A 50 -2.96 3.91 -9.55
C LEU A 50 -2.30 3.75 -8.18
N ILE A 51 -3.00 3.19 -7.18
CA ILE A 51 -2.44 2.89 -5.87
C ILE A 51 -1.34 1.81 -5.98
N ALA A 52 -1.58 0.75 -6.76
CA ALA A 52 -0.57 -0.30 -6.97
C ALA A 52 0.70 0.24 -7.66
N VAL A 53 0.54 1.06 -8.70
CA VAL A 53 1.66 1.72 -9.39
C VAL A 53 2.39 2.70 -8.47
N ALA A 54 1.67 3.42 -7.59
CA ALA A 54 2.30 4.28 -6.59
C ALA A 54 3.17 3.47 -5.61
N GLY A 55 2.74 2.27 -5.21
CA GLY A 55 3.55 1.34 -4.43
C GLY A 55 4.84 0.93 -5.16
N ALA A 56 4.74 0.49 -6.41
CA ALA A 56 5.90 0.14 -7.22
C ALA A 56 6.85 1.34 -7.42
N ARG A 57 6.31 2.55 -7.60
CA ARG A 57 7.08 3.78 -7.72
C ARG A 57 7.91 4.06 -6.47
N ILE A 58 7.40 3.76 -5.27
CA ILE A 58 8.14 3.94 -4.01
C ILE A 58 9.40 3.05 -4.02
N TRP A 59 9.33 1.81 -4.50
CA TRP A 59 10.50 0.93 -4.60
C TRP A 59 11.57 1.48 -5.55
N VAL A 60 11.14 2.00 -6.70
CA VAL A 60 12.06 2.62 -7.69
C VAL A 60 12.68 3.89 -7.13
N GLN A 61 11.89 4.76 -6.49
CA GLN A 61 12.38 6.02 -5.91
C GLN A 61 13.34 5.80 -4.75
N ASN A 62 13.16 4.72 -3.99
CA ASN A 62 14.04 4.35 -2.89
C ASN A 62 15.22 3.47 -3.34
N HIS A 63 15.41 3.26 -4.65
CA HIS A 63 16.48 2.44 -5.22
C HIS A 63 16.57 1.03 -4.59
N VAL A 64 15.42 0.35 -4.45
CA VAL A 64 15.38 -1.02 -3.93
C VAL A 64 16.14 -1.95 -4.88
N ASP A 65 17.22 -2.55 -4.39
CA ASP A 65 18.03 -3.49 -5.14
C ASP A 65 17.35 -4.87 -5.17
N PHE A 66 16.82 -5.24 -6.34
CA PHE A 66 16.22 -6.54 -6.63
C PHE A 66 17.24 -7.60 -7.04
N SER A 67 18.54 -7.31 -7.05
CA SER A 67 19.58 -8.34 -7.15
C SER A 67 19.78 -9.06 -5.81
N GLN A 68 19.50 -8.37 -4.70
CA GLN A 68 19.56 -8.96 -3.37
C GLN A 68 18.39 -9.92 -3.15
N ASN A 69 18.72 -11.20 -2.95
CA ASN A 69 17.74 -12.28 -2.75
C ASN A 69 16.78 -12.00 -1.58
N SER A 70 17.24 -11.29 -0.55
CA SER A 70 16.43 -10.84 0.58
C SER A 70 15.28 -9.91 0.17
N ASN A 71 15.56 -8.92 -0.68
CA ASN A 71 14.55 -7.97 -1.16
C ASN A 71 13.60 -8.64 -2.15
N LEU A 72 14.13 -9.50 -3.04
CA LEU A 72 13.31 -10.30 -3.97
C LEU A 72 12.29 -11.16 -3.24
N ILE A 73 12.73 -11.93 -2.24
CA ILE A 73 11.85 -12.82 -1.47
C ILE A 73 10.82 -12.00 -0.70
N MET A 74 11.21 -10.86 -0.10
CA MET A 74 10.28 -9.96 0.58
C MET A 74 9.17 -9.48 -0.36
N VAL A 75 9.53 -8.94 -1.52
CA VAL A 75 8.56 -8.38 -2.48
C VAL A 75 7.70 -9.48 -3.09
N ALA A 76 8.28 -10.63 -3.47
CA ALA A 76 7.53 -11.74 -4.03
C ALA A 76 6.50 -12.31 -3.05
N THR A 77 6.90 -12.58 -1.80
CA THR A 77 5.99 -13.13 -0.80
C THR A 77 4.88 -12.15 -0.44
N THR A 78 5.20 -10.87 -0.28
CA THR A 78 4.19 -9.85 0.06
C THR A 78 3.19 -9.62 -1.06
N LEU A 79 3.64 -9.64 -2.31
CA LEU A 79 2.78 -9.53 -3.48
C LEU A 79 1.85 -10.74 -3.59
N VAL A 80 2.35 -11.96 -3.39
CA VAL A 80 1.53 -13.19 -3.45
C VAL A 80 0.51 -13.24 -2.31
N LEU A 81 0.90 -12.91 -1.08
CA LEU A 81 -0.03 -12.89 0.07
C LEU A 81 -1.13 -11.83 -0.11
N GLY A 82 -0.77 -10.66 -0.64
CA GLY A 82 -1.70 -9.55 -0.81
C GLY A 82 -2.63 -9.75 -2.01
N ALA A 83 -2.07 -10.06 -3.18
CA ALA A 83 -2.85 -10.27 -4.40
C ALA A 83 -3.63 -11.59 -4.40
N GLY A 84 -3.15 -12.60 -3.67
CA GLY A 84 -3.85 -13.88 -3.48
C GLY A 84 -4.97 -13.84 -2.45
N ASP A 85 -5.25 -12.68 -1.85
CA ASP A 85 -6.23 -12.47 -0.78
C ASP A 85 -6.19 -13.54 0.32
N PHE A 86 -4.99 -13.85 0.81
CA PHE A 86 -4.80 -14.87 1.83
C PHE A 86 -5.36 -14.41 3.17
N ALA A 87 -6.63 -14.71 3.45
CA ALA A 87 -7.27 -14.33 4.70
C ALA A 87 -6.92 -15.31 5.82
N LEU A 88 -6.30 -14.82 6.90
CA LEU A 88 -6.04 -15.61 8.11
C LEU A 88 -7.20 -15.45 9.09
N LYS A 89 -7.87 -16.55 9.40
CA LYS A 89 -8.92 -16.61 10.42
C LYS A 89 -8.32 -17.06 11.75
N ILE A 90 -8.23 -16.15 12.71
CA ILE A 90 -7.78 -16.43 14.08
C ILE A 90 -9.02 -16.31 14.98
N GLY A 91 -9.70 -17.44 15.22
CA GLY A 91 -10.95 -17.46 15.97
C GLY A 91 -12.05 -16.63 15.31
N SER A 92 -12.53 -15.59 16.01
CA SER A 92 -13.52 -14.63 15.50
C SER A 92 -12.95 -13.50 14.65
N PHE A 93 -11.62 -13.36 14.59
CA PHE A 93 -10.95 -12.30 13.84
C PHE A 93 -10.49 -12.81 12.49
N THR A 94 -10.98 -12.20 11.40
CA THR A 94 -10.51 -12.48 10.05
C THR A 94 -9.61 -11.35 9.59
N LEU A 95 -8.32 -11.65 9.47
CA LEU A 95 -7.33 -10.76 8.90
C LEU A 95 -7.38 -10.91 7.37
N GLY A 96 -7.83 -9.88 6.66
CA GLY A 96 -7.91 -9.90 5.19
C GLY A 96 -6.53 -9.97 4.52
N GLY A 97 -6.50 -10.25 3.21
CA GLY A 97 -5.26 -10.47 2.46
C GLY A 97 -4.24 -9.34 2.55
N ILE A 98 -4.69 -8.07 2.58
CA ILE A 98 -3.79 -6.92 2.78
C ILE A 98 -3.15 -6.94 4.18
N GLY A 99 -3.93 -7.34 5.19
CA GLY A 99 -3.45 -7.46 6.56
C GLY A 99 -2.40 -8.56 6.68
N THR A 100 -2.69 -9.76 6.20
CA THR A 100 -1.75 -10.90 6.25
C THR A 100 -0.50 -10.63 5.44
N ALA A 101 -0.60 -9.99 4.28
CA ALA A 101 0.54 -9.56 3.48
C ALA A 101 1.43 -8.56 4.23
N THR A 102 0.84 -7.60 4.94
CA THR A 102 1.58 -6.60 5.73
C THR A 102 2.31 -7.25 6.90
N PHE A 103 1.64 -8.09 7.68
CA PHE A 103 2.28 -8.82 8.77
C PHE A 103 3.36 -9.78 8.23
N GLY A 104 3.07 -10.49 7.13
CA GLY A 104 4.04 -11.33 6.43
C GLY A 104 5.29 -10.55 6.00
N ALA A 105 5.10 -9.35 5.43
CA ALA A 105 6.18 -8.44 5.05
C ALA A 105 7.09 -8.11 6.24
N ILE A 106 6.47 -7.68 7.34
CA ILE A 106 7.17 -7.20 8.54
C ILE A 106 7.94 -8.35 9.18
N ILE A 107 7.31 -9.51 9.35
CA ILE A 107 7.95 -10.70 9.94
C ILE A 107 9.11 -11.16 9.06
N LEU A 108 8.90 -11.25 7.75
CA LEU A 108 9.93 -11.67 6.82
C LEU A 108 11.10 -10.69 6.79
N ASN A 109 10.84 -9.39 6.73
CA ASN A 109 11.87 -8.35 6.83
C ASN A 109 12.66 -8.47 8.15
N ALA A 110 11.99 -8.66 9.28
CA ALA A 110 12.64 -8.82 10.58
C ALA A 110 13.53 -10.08 10.65
N ILE A 111 13.10 -11.21 10.07
CA ILE A 111 13.89 -12.44 10.02
C ILE A 111 15.12 -12.26 9.12
N LEU A 112 14.95 -11.64 7.96
CA LEU A 112 16.05 -11.41 7.01
C LEU A 112 17.08 -10.42 7.56
N GLN A 113 16.67 -9.34 8.22
CA GLN A 113 17.58 -8.41 8.88
C GLN A 113 18.37 -9.05 10.02
N ARG A 114 17.77 -9.97 10.78
CA ARG A 114 18.50 -10.75 11.81
C ARG A 114 19.57 -11.66 11.21
N ARG A 115 19.37 -12.17 10.00
CA ARG A 115 20.37 -13.00 9.29
C ARG A 115 21.45 -12.16 8.59
N GLY A 116 21.11 -10.94 8.13
CA GLY A 116 22.05 -10.01 7.51
C GLY A 116 22.96 -9.26 8.50
N ALA A 117 22.55 -9.14 9.76
CA ALA A 117 23.34 -8.48 10.82
C ALA A 117 24.68 -9.20 11.15
N THR A 118 24.89 -10.42 10.65
CA THR A 118 26.12 -11.19 10.89
C THR A 118 27.27 -10.83 9.93
N LEU A 119 27.05 -9.95 8.93
CA LEU A 119 28.10 -9.52 7.98
C LEU A 119 28.62 -8.09 8.21
N THR A 120 28.14 -7.39 9.23
CA THR A 120 28.78 -6.14 9.69
C THR A 120 29.83 -6.46 10.76
N GLN A 121 30.87 -7.20 10.39
CA GLN A 121 32.10 -7.28 11.18
C GLN A 121 32.98 -6.06 10.81
N PRO A 122 33.57 -5.36 11.80
CA PRO A 122 34.03 -3.99 11.66
C PRO A 122 35.29 -3.93 10.80
N ALA A 123 35.24 -3.20 9.70
CA ALA A 123 36.44 -2.74 9.03
C ALA A 123 37.01 -1.53 9.78
N THR A 124 37.61 -1.78 10.94
CA THR A 124 38.83 -1.06 11.28
C THR A 124 39.83 -1.34 10.16
N ARG A 125 40.23 -0.31 9.41
CA ARG A 125 41.64 -0.12 9.06
C ARG A 125 41.94 1.36 8.78
N PRO A 126 43.16 1.80 9.14
CA PRO A 126 43.55 3.19 9.25
C PRO A 126 43.85 3.83 7.89
N GLN A 127 44.03 5.15 7.96
CA GLN A 127 44.51 6.06 6.92
C GLN A 127 45.71 5.51 6.12
N PRO A 128 45.94 6.09 4.92
CA PRO A 128 47.00 7.09 4.82
C PRO A 128 46.50 8.50 4.49
#